data_AF-A0A7K1B5R2-F1
#
_entry.id   AF-A0A7K1B5R2-F1
#
_cell.length_a   1.000
_cell.length_b   1.000
_cell.length_c   1.000
_cell.angle_alpha   90.00
_cell.angle_beta   90.00
_cell.angle_gamma   90.00
#
_symmetry.space_group_name_H-M   'P 1'
#
loop_
_entity.id
_entity.type
_entity.pdbx_description
1 polymer ?
#
loop_
_entity_poly.entity_id
_entity_poly.type
_entity_poly.pdbx_seq_one_letter_code
_entity_poly.pdbx_strand_id
1 'polypeptide(L)'
;MLTITAVVVLALVAGGFAIDRFVLDDDTTQVVEAVATTVDEEIDVEPVAVSATRLFTRTTESGVEIRVNESDDAMMFGTGFEMEGVPDWCVAASSVSAMALTADAVSQTQLPRSKAAPPTPAVAFGLGGIIEEAPLALVVVQVDDTVTRARLTHPSGAIDTMEPVDGLVALAVAVPIPEQEDQNGLPMFDPWSGIASQLAVEVLHRNGDAERLTNQDLMNGIPMWSDPECMGSVEGTMPMPEVPDLELPRPGAEQPLDPAAERTRVEAAFVALYSDIGDKDTLFRYVDDASGLDLAMVGIMREYGEAYRSMEPEILEMVFFSPIEASFVYTTGLDPFGDGFTGQLQSFGRARLIDGEWRITRSTVCQDMERIGVQCTI
;
A
#
# COMPACT_ATOMS: atom_id res chain seq x y z
N MET A 1 53.54 -47.28 22.99
CA MET A 1 54.46 -46.89 24.09
C MET A 1 54.49 -45.38 24.14
N LEU A 2 54.14 -44.82 25.31
CA LEU A 2 54.37 -43.46 25.84
C LEU A 2 53.90 -42.21 25.06
N THR A 3 52.79 -41.68 25.55
CA THR A 3 52.51 -40.30 26.00
C THR A 3 53.69 -39.31 26.06
N ILE A 4 53.49 -38.11 25.51
CA ILE A 4 53.99 -36.84 26.07
C ILE A 4 52.89 -35.78 25.97
N THR A 5 52.57 -35.24 27.14
CA THR A 5 51.67 -34.12 27.47
C THR A 5 52.28 -32.79 27.03
N ALA A 6 51.47 -31.88 26.48
CA ALA A 6 51.80 -30.45 26.46
C ALA A 6 50.56 -29.63 26.82
N VAL A 7 50.67 -29.01 28.00
CA VAL A 7 49.75 -28.03 28.59
C VAL A 7 49.92 -26.71 27.83
N VAL A 8 48.84 -26.13 27.32
CA VAL A 8 48.85 -24.72 26.85
C VAL A 8 48.04 -23.89 27.83
N VAL A 9 48.73 -22.91 28.40
CA VAL A 9 48.31 -21.97 29.42
C VAL A 9 47.47 -20.87 28.79
N LEU A 10 46.36 -20.56 29.47
CA LEU A 10 45.46 -19.43 29.26
C LEU A 10 46.21 -18.10 29.48
N ALA A 11 46.16 -17.20 28.51
CA ALA A 11 46.43 -15.77 28.73
C ALA A 11 45.36 -14.94 28.02
N LEU A 12 44.38 -14.50 28.80
CA LEU A 12 43.40 -13.46 28.47
C LEU A 12 44.13 -12.13 28.29
N VAL A 13 44.05 -11.55 27.09
CA VAL A 13 44.33 -10.13 26.87
C VAL A 13 43.00 -9.48 26.48
N ALA A 14 42.48 -8.71 27.43
CA ALA A 14 41.33 -7.84 27.26
C ALA A 14 41.71 -6.68 26.31
N GLY A 15 41.09 -6.65 25.13
CA GLY A 15 41.02 -5.47 24.27
C GLY A 15 39.58 -4.97 24.26
N GLY A 16 39.24 -4.12 25.23
CA GLY A 16 37.96 -3.42 25.25
C GLY A 16 37.97 -2.32 24.21
N PHE A 17 37.06 -2.39 23.25
CA PHE A 17 36.68 -1.26 22.42
C PHE A 17 35.94 -0.25 23.30
N ALA A 18 36.48 0.97 23.38
CA ALA A 18 35.83 2.09 24.02
C ALA A 18 34.62 2.52 23.18
N ILE A 19 33.43 2.32 23.72
CA ILE A 19 32.23 3.05 23.29
C ILE A 19 32.28 4.36 24.05
N ASP A 20 32.49 5.46 23.32
CA ASP A 20 32.38 6.81 23.86
C ASP A 20 30.93 7.02 24.30
N ARG A 21 30.72 7.03 25.61
CA ARG A 21 29.44 7.37 26.22
C ARG A 21 29.29 8.88 26.10
N PHE A 22 28.35 9.32 25.28
CA PHE A 22 27.81 10.67 25.37
C PHE A 22 27.24 10.85 26.79
N VAL A 23 28.01 11.52 27.65
CA VAL A 23 27.55 12.07 28.91
C VAL A 23 26.92 13.41 28.56
N LEU A 24 25.59 13.47 28.57
CA LEU A 24 24.86 14.74 28.56
C LEU A 24 25.05 15.38 29.93
N ASP A 25 25.69 16.54 29.93
CA ASP A 25 25.86 17.41 31.08
C ASP A 25 24.48 18.03 31.41
N ASP A 26 23.91 17.59 32.53
CA ASP A 26 22.60 18.01 33.04
C ASP A 26 22.80 19.20 33.96
N ASP A 27 23.02 20.39 33.38
CA ASP A 27 22.87 21.67 34.08
C ASP A 27 22.94 22.84 33.07
N THR A 28 21.82 23.10 32.37
CA THR A 28 21.41 24.44 31.90
C THR A 28 20.06 24.34 31.19
N THR A 29 18.98 24.29 31.97
CA THR A 29 17.63 24.48 31.44
C THR A 29 17.47 25.96 31.05
N GLN A 30 17.82 26.32 29.81
CA GLN A 30 17.33 27.56 29.22
C GLN A 30 15.87 27.34 28.84
N VAL A 31 14.97 27.92 29.65
CA VAL A 31 13.56 28.09 29.28
C VAL A 31 13.52 29.04 28.10
N VAL A 32 13.43 28.50 26.89
CA VAL A 32 13.04 29.27 25.72
C VAL A 32 11.52 29.45 25.85
N GLU A 33 11.08 30.63 26.23
CA GLU A 33 9.67 31.01 26.14
C GLU A 33 9.23 30.85 24.69
N ALA A 34 8.37 29.86 24.44
CA ALA A 34 7.70 29.70 23.16
C ALA A 34 6.88 30.98 22.89
N VAL A 35 7.28 31.73 21.85
CA VAL A 35 6.47 32.83 21.34
C VAL A 35 5.21 32.20 20.76
N ALA A 36 4.09 32.37 21.47
CA ALA A 36 2.77 31.99 20.99
C ALA A 36 2.40 32.88 19.79
N THR A 37 2.62 32.38 18.57
CA THR A 37 2.02 32.96 17.37
C THR A 37 0.58 32.52 17.29
N THR A 38 -0.33 33.34 17.82
CA THR A 38 -1.76 33.27 17.53
C THR A 38 -1.99 33.83 16.13
N VAL A 39 -2.00 32.96 15.13
CA VAL A 39 -2.59 33.27 13.82
C VAL A 39 -3.78 32.32 13.66
N ASP A 40 -4.91 32.74 14.23
CA ASP A 40 -6.23 32.23 13.89
C ASP A 40 -6.63 32.82 12.53
N GLU A 41 -6.04 32.30 11.45
CA GLU A 41 -6.69 32.36 10.14
C GLU A 41 -7.24 30.96 9.87
N GLU A 42 -8.53 30.82 10.16
CA GLU A 42 -9.36 29.67 9.85
C GLU A 42 -9.24 29.39 8.34
N ILE A 43 -8.41 28.40 8.00
CA ILE A 43 -8.38 27.82 6.65
C ILE A 43 -9.68 27.04 6.51
N ASP A 44 -10.71 27.73 6.03
CA ASP A 44 -11.98 27.13 5.58
C ASP A 44 -11.73 26.44 4.24
N VAL A 45 -10.98 25.34 4.29
CA VAL A 45 -11.09 24.30 3.27
C VAL A 45 -12.12 23.37 3.86
N GLU A 46 -13.36 23.38 3.34
CA GLU A 46 -14.29 22.29 3.65
C GLU A 46 -13.52 21.01 3.31
N PRO A 47 -13.09 20.21 4.31
CA PRO A 47 -12.46 18.97 3.96
C PRO A 47 -13.56 18.19 3.27
N VAL A 48 -13.32 17.80 2.02
CA VAL A 48 -14.02 16.65 1.43
C VAL A 48 -13.50 15.43 2.17
N ALA A 49 -13.76 15.39 3.47
CA ALA A 49 -13.53 14.25 4.31
C ALA A 49 -14.62 13.29 3.89
N VAL A 50 -14.30 12.43 2.92
CA VAL A 50 -14.97 11.15 2.87
C VAL A 50 -14.57 10.45 4.17
N SER A 51 -15.36 10.70 5.22
CA SER A 51 -15.03 10.23 6.56
C SER A 51 -15.30 8.73 6.56
N ALA A 52 -14.25 7.94 6.44
CA ALA A 52 -14.37 6.50 6.58
C ALA A 52 -15.00 6.19 7.94
N THR A 53 -16.14 5.51 7.92
CA THR A 53 -16.85 5.06 9.13
C THR A 53 -16.22 3.77 9.61
N ARG A 54 -15.86 3.69 10.90
CA ARG A 54 -15.36 2.43 11.45
C ARG A 54 -16.51 1.43 11.59
N LEU A 55 -16.41 0.30 10.90
CA LEU A 55 -17.37 -0.80 11.02
C LEU A 55 -17.11 -1.59 12.31
N PHE A 56 -15.88 -2.10 12.46
CA PHE A 56 -15.51 -2.83 13.67
C PHE A 56 -13.99 -2.82 13.89
N THR A 57 -13.60 -3.24 15.10
CA THR A 57 -12.23 -3.55 15.47
C THR A 57 -12.25 -4.85 16.25
N ARG A 58 -11.27 -5.72 15.98
CA ARG A 58 -11.09 -6.96 16.75
C ARG A 58 -9.62 -7.29 16.91
N THR A 59 -9.33 -8.16 17.86
CA THR A 59 -8.00 -8.72 18.05
C THR A 59 -8.07 -10.23 17.87
N THR A 60 -7.16 -10.80 17.08
CA THR A 60 -7.05 -12.26 16.90
C THR A 60 -6.54 -12.93 18.18
N GLU A 61 -6.65 -14.26 18.27
CA GLU A 61 -6.05 -15.01 19.39
C GLU A 61 -4.52 -14.87 19.45
N SER A 62 -3.88 -14.58 18.30
CA SER A 62 -2.44 -14.32 18.19
C SER A 62 -2.05 -12.87 18.50
N GLY A 63 -3.00 -12.00 18.85
CA GLY A 63 -2.73 -10.61 19.23
C GLY A 63 -2.63 -9.62 18.08
N VAL A 64 -3.05 -9.99 16.86
CA VAL A 64 -3.12 -9.07 15.72
C VAL A 64 -4.38 -8.21 15.87
N GLU A 65 -4.22 -6.89 15.89
CA GLU A 65 -5.36 -5.96 15.86
C GLU A 65 -5.81 -5.75 14.42
N ILE A 66 -7.12 -5.91 14.15
CA ILE A 66 -7.71 -5.68 12.83
C ILE A 66 -8.73 -4.55 12.94
N ARG A 67 -8.58 -3.53 12.11
CA ARG A 67 -9.48 -2.38 12.00
C ARG A 67 -10.13 -2.39 10.62
N VAL A 68 -11.46 -2.32 10.56
CA VAL A 68 -12.21 -2.28 9.31
C VAL A 68 -13.02 -1.00 9.26
N ASN A 69 -12.85 -0.24 8.18
CA ASN A 69 -13.56 1.01 7.92
C ASN A 69 -14.24 0.93 6.56
N GLU A 70 -15.34 1.65 6.40
CA GLU A 70 -16.10 1.77 5.17
C GLU A 70 -16.14 3.24 4.75
N SER A 71 -15.90 3.47 3.46
CA SER A 71 -16.00 4.79 2.84
C SER A 71 -17.07 4.74 1.77
N ASP A 72 -17.91 5.78 1.71
CA ASP A 72 -18.89 5.94 0.63
C ASP A 72 -18.21 6.31 -0.71
N ASP A 73 -16.90 6.54 -0.70
CA ASP A 73 -16.08 6.71 -1.90
C ASP A 73 -15.86 5.36 -2.59
N ALA A 74 -16.84 4.95 -3.39
CA ALA A 74 -16.73 3.87 -4.34
C ALA A 74 -15.80 4.22 -5.53
N MET A 75 -15.37 5.50 -5.69
CA MET A 75 -14.67 5.95 -6.90
C MET A 75 -13.28 5.33 -7.06
N MET A 76 -12.63 4.87 -5.99
CA MET A 76 -11.34 4.16 -6.10
C MET A 76 -11.40 2.88 -6.94
N PHE A 77 -12.58 2.27 -7.08
CA PHE A 77 -12.77 1.05 -7.88
C PHE A 77 -13.56 1.29 -9.17
N GLY A 78 -13.61 2.55 -9.61
CA GLY A 78 -14.52 3.02 -10.65
C GLY A 78 -15.87 3.38 -10.05
N THR A 79 -16.46 4.50 -10.48
CA THR A 79 -17.80 4.93 -10.08
C THR A 79 -18.73 3.72 -10.02
N GLY A 80 -19.49 3.57 -8.93
CA GLY A 80 -20.59 2.62 -8.85
C GLY A 80 -21.54 2.92 -10.00
N PHE A 81 -21.32 2.26 -11.14
CA PHE A 81 -22.16 2.39 -12.30
C PHE A 81 -23.50 1.86 -11.83
N GLU A 82 -24.47 2.74 -11.64
CA GLU A 82 -25.87 2.31 -11.58
C GLU A 82 -26.21 1.80 -12.97
N MET A 83 -25.76 0.58 -13.26
CA MET A 83 -26.05 -0.13 -14.49
C MET A 83 -27.49 -0.58 -14.35
N GLU A 84 -28.39 0.09 -15.07
CA GLU A 84 -29.78 -0.33 -15.11
C GLU A 84 -29.84 -1.76 -15.66
N GLY A 85 -30.46 -2.68 -14.90
CA GLY A 85 -30.64 -4.07 -15.33
C GLY A 85 -29.54 -5.05 -14.93
N VAL A 86 -28.54 -4.67 -14.13
CA VAL A 86 -27.66 -5.66 -13.46
C VAL A 86 -28.18 -6.04 -12.07
N PRO A 87 -27.84 -7.24 -11.56
CA PRO A 87 -28.06 -7.59 -10.17
C PRO A 87 -27.36 -6.62 -9.20
N ASP A 88 -27.97 -6.36 -8.02
CA ASP A 88 -27.39 -5.47 -7.00
C ASP A 88 -25.99 -5.90 -6.52
N TRP A 89 -25.67 -7.19 -6.62
CA TRP A 89 -24.34 -7.68 -6.26
C TRP A 89 -23.25 -7.30 -7.27
N CYS A 90 -23.62 -6.90 -8.49
CA CYS A 90 -22.72 -6.34 -9.49
C CYS A 90 -22.43 -4.85 -9.29
N VAL A 91 -23.10 -4.19 -8.34
CA VAL A 91 -22.98 -2.75 -8.12
C VAL A 91 -22.25 -2.50 -6.81
N ALA A 92 -21.06 -1.91 -6.87
CA ALA A 92 -20.35 -1.44 -5.68
C ALA A 92 -21.16 -0.33 -4.98
N ALA A 93 -21.37 -0.49 -3.68
CA ALA A 93 -22.05 0.47 -2.82
C ALA A 93 -21.06 1.38 -2.07
N SER A 94 -19.90 0.84 -1.72
CA SER A 94 -18.90 1.49 -0.86
C SER A 94 -17.54 0.80 -1.02
N SER A 95 -16.50 1.38 -0.42
CA SER A 95 -15.16 0.81 -0.33
C SER A 95 -14.86 0.41 1.12
N VAL A 96 -14.52 -0.85 1.35
CA VAL A 96 -14.07 -1.34 2.65
C VAL A 96 -12.55 -1.32 2.69
N SER A 97 -11.98 -0.68 3.70
CA SER A 97 -10.54 -0.66 3.98
C SER A 97 -10.28 -1.38 5.29
N ALA A 98 -9.40 -2.37 5.25
CA ALA A 98 -8.98 -3.10 6.44
C ALA A 98 -7.48 -2.98 6.67
N MET A 99 -7.11 -2.87 7.94
CA MET A 99 -5.73 -2.86 8.39
C MET A 99 -5.54 -3.90 9.49
N ALA A 100 -4.48 -4.69 9.38
CA ALA A 100 -3.99 -5.60 10.42
C ALA A 100 -2.70 -5.02 10.98
N LEU A 101 -2.59 -4.96 12.31
CA LEU A 101 -1.48 -4.34 13.03
C LEU A 101 -0.93 -5.31 14.08
N THR A 102 0.39 -5.39 14.12
CA THR A 102 1.15 -6.00 15.21
C THR A 102 2.15 -4.97 15.76
N ALA A 103 2.99 -5.38 16.71
CA ALA A 103 4.10 -4.53 17.14
C ALA A 103 5.16 -4.32 16.05
N ASP A 104 5.27 -5.28 15.12
CA ASP A 104 6.40 -5.40 14.20
C ASP A 104 6.00 -5.24 12.72
N ALA A 105 4.70 -5.15 12.41
CA ALA A 105 4.21 -5.10 11.03
C ALA A 105 2.81 -4.49 10.91
N VAL A 106 2.56 -3.90 9.75
CA VAL A 106 1.23 -3.46 9.28
C VAL A 106 0.95 -4.12 7.94
N SER A 107 -0.28 -4.58 7.74
CA SER A 107 -0.81 -5.04 6.46
C SER A 107 -2.14 -4.37 6.18
N GLN A 108 -2.37 -3.97 4.93
CA GLN A 108 -3.58 -3.27 4.51
C GLN A 108 -4.16 -3.93 3.27
N THR A 109 -5.48 -3.94 3.15
CA THR A 109 -6.16 -4.30 1.90
C THR A 109 -7.48 -3.52 1.78
N GLN A 110 -8.03 -3.52 0.58
CA GLN A 110 -9.30 -2.86 0.29
C GLN A 110 -10.19 -3.76 -0.57
N LEU A 111 -11.49 -3.69 -0.35
CA LEU A 111 -12.51 -4.49 -1.03
C LEU A 111 -13.67 -3.57 -1.44
N PRO A 112 -14.06 -3.48 -2.72
CA PRO A 112 -15.34 -2.88 -3.07
C PRO A 112 -16.46 -3.74 -2.50
N ARG A 113 -17.36 -3.13 -1.72
CA ARG A 113 -18.50 -3.82 -1.14
C ARG A 113 -19.70 -3.62 -2.05
N SER A 114 -20.26 -4.72 -2.54
CA SER A 114 -21.47 -4.70 -3.37
C SER A 114 -22.71 -4.31 -2.57
N LYS A 115 -23.72 -3.72 -3.22
CA LYS A 115 -25.05 -3.39 -2.64
C LYS A 115 -25.75 -4.63 -2.06
N ALA A 116 -25.52 -5.80 -2.66
CA ALA A 116 -25.91 -7.10 -2.13
C ALA A 116 -24.71 -8.06 -2.08
N ALA A 117 -24.74 -9.04 -1.18
CA ALA A 117 -23.69 -10.05 -1.13
C ALA A 117 -23.62 -10.83 -2.46
N PRO A 118 -22.41 -11.01 -3.03
CA PRO A 118 -22.22 -11.76 -4.26
C PRO A 118 -22.51 -13.26 -4.08
N PRO A 119 -22.94 -13.97 -5.15
CA PRO A 119 -23.19 -15.42 -5.11
C PRO A 119 -21.97 -16.24 -4.71
N THR A 120 -20.78 -15.75 -5.06
CA THR A 120 -19.49 -16.25 -4.58
C THR A 120 -18.88 -15.18 -3.69
N PRO A 121 -18.21 -15.54 -2.57
CA PRO A 121 -17.62 -14.55 -1.68
C PRO A 121 -16.64 -13.62 -2.41
N ALA A 122 -16.83 -12.31 -2.30
CA ALA A 122 -15.83 -11.36 -2.76
C ALA A 122 -14.73 -11.24 -1.71
N VAL A 123 -13.48 -11.35 -2.13
CA VAL A 123 -12.31 -11.41 -1.26
C VAL A 123 -11.22 -10.46 -1.73
N ALA A 124 -10.61 -9.78 -0.76
CA ALA A 124 -9.41 -8.99 -0.96
C ALA A 124 -8.31 -9.52 -0.06
N PHE A 125 -7.10 -9.61 -0.62
CA PHE A 125 -5.90 -10.05 0.06
C PHE A 125 -4.93 -8.88 0.20
N GLY A 126 -4.28 -8.79 1.36
CA GLY A 126 -3.22 -7.83 1.65
C GLY A 126 -2.06 -8.52 2.34
N LEU A 127 -0.86 -8.03 2.06
CA LEU A 127 0.36 -8.55 2.63
C LEU A 127 1.28 -7.37 2.96
N GLY A 128 1.66 -7.28 4.22
CA GLY A 128 2.62 -6.29 4.70
C GLY A 128 3.61 -6.88 5.69
N GLY A 129 4.47 -6.06 6.29
CA GLY A 129 5.51 -6.53 7.19
C GLY A 129 6.70 -7.23 6.51
N ILE A 130 6.81 -7.13 5.18
CA ILE A 130 7.87 -7.82 4.43
C ILE A 130 9.24 -7.19 4.70
N ILE A 131 9.31 -5.86 4.76
CA ILE A 131 10.55 -5.12 4.99
C ILE A 131 11.02 -5.31 6.43
N GLU A 132 10.07 -5.38 7.37
CA GLU A 132 10.31 -5.58 8.79
C GLU A 132 10.60 -7.04 9.17
N GLU A 133 10.71 -7.94 8.18
CA GLU A 133 10.92 -9.37 8.39
C GLU A 133 9.83 -10.03 9.28
N ALA A 134 8.63 -9.45 9.30
CA ALA A 134 7.46 -9.91 10.05
C ALA A 134 6.21 -9.99 9.16
N PRO A 135 6.19 -10.83 8.10
CA PRO A 135 5.09 -10.85 7.14
C PRO A 135 3.72 -11.11 7.79
N LEU A 136 2.74 -10.31 7.40
CA LEU A 136 1.39 -10.33 7.92
C LEU A 136 0.38 -10.40 6.78
N ALA A 137 -0.28 -11.55 6.65
CA ALA A 137 -1.36 -11.76 5.71
C ALA A 137 -2.69 -11.24 6.29
N LEU A 138 -3.42 -10.46 5.51
CA LEU A 138 -4.75 -9.96 5.81
C LEU A 138 -5.70 -10.37 4.69
N VAL A 139 -6.87 -10.89 5.05
CA VAL A 139 -7.95 -11.23 4.12
C VAL A 139 -9.23 -10.57 4.58
N VAL A 140 -9.92 -9.87 3.67
CA VAL A 140 -11.27 -9.35 3.89
C VAL A 140 -12.22 -10.06 2.94
N VAL A 141 -13.36 -10.52 3.42
CA VAL A 141 -14.37 -11.23 2.63
C VAL A 141 -15.74 -10.60 2.83
N GLN A 142 -16.45 -10.29 1.74
CA GLN A 142 -17.88 -10.04 1.74
C GLN A 142 -18.61 -11.36 1.50
N VAL A 143 -19.51 -11.71 2.42
CA VAL A 143 -20.25 -12.97 2.45
C VAL A 143 -21.75 -12.74 2.54
N ASP A 144 -22.53 -13.73 2.12
CA ASP A 144 -23.98 -13.73 2.31
C ASP A 144 -24.41 -14.09 3.75
N ASP A 145 -25.71 -14.04 4.00
CA ASP A 145 -26.32 -14.32 5.30
C ASP A 145 -26.38 -15.82 5.66
N THR A 146 -25.95 -16.69 4.76
CA THR A 146 -25.86 -18.14 5.00
C THR A 146 -24.54 -18.49 5.67
N VAL A 147 -23.49 -17.68 5.52
CA VAL A 147 -22.19 -17.87 6.18
C VAL A 147 -22.33 -17.60 7.68
N THR A 148 -21.81 -18.54 8.48
CA THR A 148 -21.82 -18.48 9.95
C THR A 148 -20.43 -18.27 10.53
N ARG A 149 -19.39 -18.66 9.80
CA ARG A 149 -18.00 -18.52 10.23
C ARG A 149 -17.09 -18.54 9.03
N ALA A 150 -15.99 -17.81 9.10
CA ALA A 150 -14.87 -17.97 8.18
C ALA A 150 -13.59 -18.31 8.95
N ARG A 151 -12.66 -18.96 8.25
CA ARG A 151 -11.39 -19.44 8.78
C ARG A 151 -10.28 -19.15 7.78
N LEU A 152 -9.18 -18.59 8.28
CA LEU A 152 -7.93 -18.42 7.56
C LEU A 152 -6.91 -19.35 8.19
N THR A 153 -6.25 -20.19 7.38
CA THR A 153 -5.20 -21.10 7.84
C THR A 153 -3.96 -20.98 6.96
N HIS A 154 -2.79 -21.12 7.59
CA HIS A 154 -1.49 -21.18 6.93
C HIS A 154 -0.78 -22.52 7.30
N PRO A 155 0.05 -23.12 6.42
CA PRO A 155 0.74 -24.40 6.68
C PRO A 155 1.67 -24.40 7.90
N SER A 156 2.09 -23.23 8.37
CA SER A 156 2.84 -23.09 9.64
C SER A 156 2.01 -23.43 10.88
N GLY A 157 0.69 -23.58 10.74
CA GLY A 157 -0.24 -23.77 11.85
C GLY A 157 -0.84 -22.47 12.39
N ALA A 158 -0.55 -21.32 11.77
CA ALA A 158 -1.24 -20.08 12.09
C ALA A 158 -2.70 -20.16 11.61
N ILE A 159 -3.63 -19.79 12.49
CA ILE A 159 -5.07 -19.87 12.25
C ILE A 159 -5.74 -18.62 12.80
N ASP A 160 -6.74 -18.13 12.10
CA ASP A 160 -7.65 -17.12 12.58
C ASP A 160 -9.08 -17.45 12.14
N THR A 161 -10.06 -17.10 12.97
CA THR A 161 -11.48 -17.37 12.70
C THR A 161 -12.35 -16.21 13.14
N MET A 162 -13.44 -15.99 12.42
CA MET A 162 -14.37 -14.89 12.69
C MET A 162 -15.78 -15.25 12.22
N GLU A 163 -16.79 -14.79 12.96
CA GLU A 163 -18.19 -14.80 12.51
C GLU A 163 -18.47 -13.50 11.74
N PRO A 164 -19.28 -13.51 10.66
CA PRO A 164 -19.53 -12.32 9.88
C PRO A 164 -20.15 -11.18 10.71
N VAL A 165 -19.65 -9.97 10.51
CA VAL A 165 -20.23 -8.73 11.04
C VAL A 165 -20.74 -7.93 9.86
N ASP A 166 -22.06 -7.76 9.78
CA ASP A 166 -22.72 -7.07 8.66
C ASP A 166 -22.34 -7.60 7.27
N GLY A 167 -22.20 -8.92 7.15
CA GLY A 167 -21.80 -9.58 5.90
C GLY A 167 -20.32 -9.42 5.56
N LEU A 168 -19.48 -8.98 6.50
CA LEU A 168 -18.03 -8.87 6.33
C LEU A 168 -17.27 -9.76 7.32
N VAL A 169 -16.17 -10.31 6.85
CA VAL A 169 -15.18 -11.02 7.65
C VAL A 169 -13.81 -10.41 7.36
N ALA A 170 -13.02 -10.13 8.40
CA ALA A 170 -11.62 -9.76 8.25
C ALA A 170 -10.74 -10.67 9.10
N LEU A 171 -9.80 -11.39 8.48
CA LEU A 171 -8.94 -12.42 9.06
C LEU A 171 -7.47 -12.07 8.84
N ALA A 172 -6.60 -12.33 9.81
CA ALA A 172 -5.18 -12.10 9.66
C ALA A 172 -4.33 -13.18 10.33
N VAL A 173 -3.23 -13.55 9.69
CA VAL A 173 -2.24 -14.48 10.23
C VAL A 173 -0.83 -13.98 9.94
N ALA A 174 0.07 -14.12 10.92
CA ALA A 174 1.48 -13.98 10.67
C ALA A 174 1.95 -15.15 9.80
N VAL A 175 2.75 -14.85 8.78
CA VAL A 175 3.28 -15.86 7.85
C VAL A 175 4.80 -15.84 7.90
N PRO A 176 5.47 -17.00 7.86
CA PRO A 176 6.91 -17.04 7.82
C PRO A 176 7.40 -16.43 6.50
N ILE A 177 8.57 -15.78 6.53
CA ILE A 177 9.28 -15.41 5.30
C ILE A 177 9.63 -16.72 4.59
N PRO A 178 9.16 -16.95 3.36
CA PRO A 178 9.56 -18.15 2.64
C PRO A 178 11.02 -18.05 2.25
N GLU A 179 11.79 -19.06 2.63
CA GLU A 179 13.17 -19.26 2.18
C GLU A 179 13.13 -19.71 0.70
N GLN A 180 12.97 -18.76 -0.23
CA GLN A 180 13.12 -19.03 -1.66
C GLN A 180 14.21 -18.13 -2.26
N GLU A 181 15.32 -18.77 -2.58
CA GLU A 181 16.38 -18.21 -3.41
C GLU A 181 16.19 -18.69 -4.86
N ASP A 182 16.43 -17.84 -5.85
CA ASP A 182 16.56 -18.30 -7.23
C ASP A 182 17.81 -19.17 -7.43
N GLN A 183 17.97 -19.68 -8.65
CA GLN A 183 19.16 -20.42 -9.06
C GLN A 183 20.49 -19.66 -8.90
N ASN A 184 20.46 -18.36 -8.60
CA ASN A 184 21.61 -17.50 -8.38
C ASN A 184 21.80 -17.08 -6.91
N GLY A 185 20.96 -17.57 -5.98
CA GLY A 185 21.04 -17.19 -4.57
C GLY A 185 20.43 -15.82 -4.25
N LEU A 186 19.63 -15.24 -5.16
CA LEU A 186 18.90 -14.00 -4.91
C LEU A 186 17.51 -14.33 -4.36
N PRO A 187 17.00 -13.59 -3.37
CA PRO A 187 15.63 -13.75 -2.91
C PRO A 187 14.69 -13.45 -4.08
N MET A 188 14.11 -14.50 -4.66
CA MET A 188 13.16 -14.42 -5.77
C MET A 188 11.79 -14.69 -5.18
N PHE A 189 11.33 -13.71 -4.40
CA PHE A 189 10.04 -13.79 -3.78
C PHE A 189 9.05 -12.98 -4.61
N ASP A 190 8.07 -13.67 -5.20
CA ASP A 190 6.78 -13.05 -5.46
C ASP A 190 5.97 -13.18 -4.18
N PRO A 191 5.95 -12.13 -3.32
CA PRO A 191 5.25 -12.18 -2.05
C PRO A 191 3.79 -12.55 -2.19
N TRP A 192 3.18 -12.15 -3.29
CA TRP A 192 1.76 -12.25 -3.53
C TRP A 192 1.38 -13.67 -3.88
N SER A 193 1.84 -14.19 -5.02
CA SER A 193 1.45 -15.54 -5.44
C SER A 193 2.03 -16.62 -4.51
N GLY A 194 3.22 -16.41 -3.96
CA GLY A 194 3.89 -17.33 -3.06
C GLY A 194 3.14 -17.54 -1.76
N ILE A 195 2.80 -16.45 -1.04
CA ILE A 195 2.05 -16.55 0.22
C ILE A 195 0.59 -16.87 -0.04
N ALA A 196 -0.08 -16.20 -0.99
CA ALA A 196 -1.50 -16.43 -1.26
C ALA A 196 -1.78 -17.90 -1.62
N SER A 197 -0.87 -18.56 -2.34
CA SER A 197 -0.99 -20.00 -2.66
C SER A 197 -0.91 -20.93 -1.44
N GLN A 198 -0.31 -20.47 -0.34
CA GLN A 198 -0.19 -21.22 0.90
C GLN A 198 -1.38 -20.98 1.82
N LEU A 199 -2.06 -19.85 1.68
CA LEU A 199 -3.23 -19.53 2.48
C LEU A 199 -4.44 -20.37 2.10
N ALA A 200 -5.27 -20.60 3.10
CA ALA A 200 -6.49 -21.37 2.98
C ALA A 200 -7.60 -20.61 3.67
N VAL A 201 -8.51 -20.03 2.87
CA VAL A 201 -9.69 -19.34 3.36
C VAL A 201 -10.89 -20.25 3.16
N GLU A 202 -11.64 -20.51 4.22
CA GLU A 202 -12.84 -21.32 4.21
C GLU A 202 -14.00 -20.55 4.82
N VAL A 203 -15.14 -20.53 4.16
CA VAL A 203 -16.41 -20.01 4.67
C VAL A 203 -17.34 -21.18 4.99
N LEU A 204 -17.89 -21.19 6.20
CA LEU A 204 -18.77 -22.24 6.70
C LEU A 204 -20.20 -21.72 6.73
N HIS A 205 -21.09 -22.40 6.01
CA HIS A 205 -22.49 -22.06 5.88
C HIS A 205 -23.32 -22.69 7.00
N ARG A 206 -24.49 -22.11 7.27
CA ARG A 206 -25.43 -22.55 8.30
C ARG A 206 -25.92 -23.99 8.09
N ASN A 207 -25.95 -24.46 6.86
CA ASN A 207 -26.33 -25.83 6.50
C ASN A 207 -25.20 -26.85 6.76
N GLY A 208 -24.01 -26.40 7.19
CA GLY A 208 -22.84 -27.22 7.46
C GLY A 208 -21.89 -27.36 6.27
N ASP A 209 -22.23 -26.82 5.11
CA ASP A 209 -21.34 -26.79 3.95
C ASP A 209 -20.16 -25.86 4.22
N ALA A 210 -19.01 -26.18 3.63
CA ALA A 210 -17.83 -25.35 3.66
C ALA A 210 -17.37 -25.10 2.22
N GLU A 211 -17.25 -23.83 1.86
CA GLU A 211 -16.63 -23.40 0.62
C GLU A 211 -15.19 -22.97 0.92
N ARG A 212 -14.26 -23.41 0.08
CA ARG A 212 -12.85 -23.03 0.19
C ARG A 212 -12.51 -22.11 -0.96
N LEU A 213 -12.05 -20.91 -0.65
CA LEU A 213 -11.58 -19.95 -1.64
C LEU A 213 -10.23 -20.44 -2.20
N THR A 214 -10.10 -20.42 -3.51
CA THR A 214 -8.89 -20.79 -4.23
C THR A 214 -7.87 -19.65 -4.20
N ASN A 215 -6.61 -19.93 -4.54
CA ASN A 215 -5.62 -18.87 -4.76
C ASN A 215 -6.09 -17.90 -5.86
N GLN A 216 -6.77 -18.41 -6.89
CA GLN A 216 -7.31 -17.58 -7.94
C GLN A 216 -8.38 -16.62 -7.42
N ASP A 217 -9.20 -17.06 -6.45
CA ASP A 217 -10.18 -16.18 -5.80
C ASP A 217 -9.47 -15.13 -4.95
N LEU A 218 -8.42 -15.48 -4.19
CA LEU A 218 -7.67 -14.49 -3.40
C LEU A 218 -7.00 -13.42 -4.28
N MET A 219 -6.60 -13.78 -5.50
CA MET A 219 -5.90 -12.88 -6.44
C MET A 219 -6.86 -12.08 -7.34
N ASN A 220 -8.02 -12.63 -7.69
CA ASN A 220 -8.99 -12.02 -8.62
C ASN A 220 -10.33 -11.68 -7.95
N GLY A 221 -10.35 -11.60 -6.62
CA GLY A 221 -11.50 -11.87 -5.75
C GLY A 221 -12.66 -10.90 -5.77
N ILE A 222 -12.87 -10.17 -6.85
CA ILE A 222 -14.03 -9.31 -7.04
C ILE A 222 -14.84 -9.92 -8.18
N PRO A 223 -15.78 -10.85 -7.87
CA PRO A 223 -16.51 -11.63 -8.87
C PRO A 223 -17.19 -10.75 -9.91
N MET A 224 -17.66 -9.56 -9.49
CA MET A 224 -18.36 -8.62 -10.38
C MET A 224 -17.54 -8.15 -11.58
N TRP A 225 -16.21 -8.25 -11.55
CA TRP A 225 -15.35 -7.86 -12.68
C TRP A 225 -15.13 -8.99 -13.70
N SER A 226 -15.49 -10.22 -13.35
CA SER A 226 -15.27 -11.39 -14.20
C SER A 226 -16.56 -12.15 -14.53
N ASP A 227 -17.65 -11.89 -13.81
CA ASP A 227 -18.91 -12.57 -14.01
C ASP A 227 -19.66 -12.04 -15.25
N PRO A 228 -20.07 -12.92 -16.18
CA PRO A 228 -20.86 -12.53 -17.35
C PRO A 228 -22.16 -11.79 -17.03
N GLU A 229 -22.81 -12.01 -15.88
CA GLU A 229 -24.01 -11.29 -15.47
C GLU A 229 -23.73 -9.81 -15.18
N CYS A 230 -22.52 -9.51 -14.69
CA CYS A 230 -22.06 -8.15 -14.44
C CYS A 230 -21.48 -7.48 -15.69
N MET A 231 -20.84 -8.27 -16.57
CA MET A 231 -20.23 -7.78 -17.80
C MET A 231 -21.22 -7.65 -18.98
N GLY A 232 -22.35 -8.37 -18.93
CA GLY A 232 -23.26 -8.58 -20.06
C GLY A 232 -24.28 -7.47 -20.34
N SER A 233 -24.28 -6.39 -19.57
CA SER A 233 -25.36 -5.38 -19.58
C SER A 233 -25.01 -4.06 -20.25
N VAL A 234 -23.76 -3.86 -20.69
CA VAL A 234 -23.36 -2.58 -21.29
C VAL A 234 -23.50 -2.62 -22.81
N GLU A 235 -24.73 -2.58 -23.30
CA GLU A 235 -25.00 -2.32 -24.73
C GLU A 235 -24.81 -0.81 -25.00
N GLY A 236 -23.56 -0.38 -25.14
CA GLY A 236 -23.20 1.01 -25.40
C GLY A 236 -21.73 1.30 -25.10
N THR A 237 -21.13 2.27 -25.81
CA THR A 237 -19.87 2.88 -25.37
C THR A 237 -20.18 3.65 -24.10
N MET A 238 -19.72 3.20 -22.93
CA MET A 238 -19.81 4.03 -21.72
C MET A 238 -19.07 5.34 -22.01
N PRO A 239 -19.69 6.51 -21.75
CA PRO A 239 -18.93 7.74 -21.76
C PRO A 239 -17.80 7.58 -20.75
N MET A 240 -16.57 7.85 -21.19
CA MET A 240 -15.41 7.83 -20.31
C MET A 240 -15.69 8.74 -19.11
N PRO A 241 -15.43 8.31 -17.86
CA PRO A 241 -15.62 9.18 -16.70
C PRO A 241 -14.84 10.48 -16.92
N GLU A 242 -15.44 11.63 -16.60
CA GLU A 242 -14.68 12.86 -16.51
C GLU A 242 -13.75 12.75 -15.30
N VAL A 243 -12.44 12.89 -15.51
CA VAL A 243 -11.46 12.95 -14.43
C VAL A 243 -11.61 14.34 -13.78
N PRO A 244 -12.04 14.45 -12.52
CA PRO A 244 -12.12 15.74 -11.85
C PRO A 244 -10.72 16.35 -11.73
N ASP A 245 -10.61 17.64 -12.02
CA ASP A 245 -9.35 18.35 -11.79
C ASP A 245 -9.04 18.37 -10.29
N LEU A 246 -7.85 17.92 -9.93
CA LEU A 246 -7.37 17.98 -8.55
C LEU A 246 -6.89 19.39 -8.23
N GLU A 247 -7.40 19.98 -7.15
CA GLU A 247 -6.96 21.30 -6.68
C GLU A 247 -5.84 21.16 -5.66
N LEU A 248 -4.75 21.92 -5.84
CA LEU A 248 -3.69 21.98 -4.85
C LEU A 248 -4.07 22.82 -3.63
N PRO A 249 -3.54 22.47 -2.44
CA PRO A 249 -3.65 23.31 -1.27
C PRO A 249 -2.91 24.65 -1.48
N ARG A 250 -3.23 25.64 -0.63
CA ARG A 250 -2.58 26.95 -0.70
C ARG A 250 -1.07 26.82 -0.49
N PRO A 251 -0.24 27.62 -1.20
CA PRO A 251 1.19 27.69 -0.93
C PRO A 251 1.50 28.07 0.52
N GLY A 252 2.64 27.61 1.03
CA GLY A 252 3.11 27.96 2.37
C GLY A 252 3.58 29.41 2.49
N ALA A 253 3.67 29.92 3.72
CA ALA A 253 4.10 31.29 3.99
C ALA A 253 5.54 31.57 3.56
N GLU A 254 6.40 30.56 3.61
CA GLU A 254 7.79 30.63 3.16
C GLU A 254 7.92 29.95 1.79
N GLN A 255 8.62 30.61 0.87
CA GLN A 255 8.82 30.16 -0.50
C GLN A 255 10.32 30.06 -0.80
N PRO A 256 10.75 29.22 -1.76
CA PRO A 256 12.12 29.27 -2.27
C PRO A 256 12.51 30.67 -2.74
N LEU A 257 13.82 30.96 -2.73
CA LEU A 257 14.33 32.27 -3.19
C LEU A 257 13.99 32.54 -4.67
N ASP A 258 13.95 31.49 -5.48
CA ASP A 258 13.52 31.53 -6.88
C ASP A 258 12.55 30.35 -7.14
N PRO A 259 11.24 30.53 -6.87
CA PRO A 259 10.26 29.46 -7.04
C PRO A 259 10.17 28.94 -8.48
N ALA A 260 10.43 29.79 -9.48
CA ALA A 260 10.38 29.38 -10.88
C ALA A 260 11.55 28.46 -11.23
N ALA A 261 12.76 28.80 -10.79
CA ALA A 261 13.93 27.94 -10.97
C ALA A 261 13.77 26.61 -10.22
N GLU A 262 13.28 26.64 -8.97
CA GLU A 262 13.08 25.40 -8.22
C GLU A 262 11.96 24.53 -8.82
N ARG A 263 10.89 25.12 -9.38
CA ARG A 263 9.85 24.38 -10.11
C ARG A 263 10.47 23.58 -11.26
N THR A 264 11.29 24.22 -12.10
CA THR A 264 11.98 23.55 -13.21
C THR A 264 12.87 22.40 -12.73
N ARG A 265 13.47 22.52 -11.53
CA ARG A 265 14.29 21.45 -10.96
C ARG A 265 13.46 20.27 -10.46
N VAL A 266 12.31 20.52 -9.84
CA VAL A 266 11.37 19.47 -9.44
C VAL A 266 10.82 18.76 -10.67
N GLU A 267 10.38 19.50 -11.70
CA GLU A 267 9.91 18.93 -12.98
C GLU A 267 10.98 18.06 -13.65
N ALA A 268 12.23 18.54 -13.70
CA ALA A 268 13.33 17.77 -14.26
C ALA A 268 13.63 16.49 -13.48
N ALA A 269 13.59 16.54 -12.14
CA ALA A 269 13.77 15.36 -11.29
C ALA A 269 12.63 14.35 -11.49
N PHE A 270 11.39 14.82 -11.60
CA PHE A 270 10.22 13.99 -11.86
C PHE A 270 10.32 13.28 -13.21
N VAL A 271 10.57 14.01 -14.29
CA VAL A 271 10.75 13.41 -15.63
C VAL A 271 11.92 12.44 -15.65
N ALA A 272 13.06 12.78 -15.02
CA ALA A 272 14.22 11.91 -14.98
C ALA A 272 13.96 10.60 -14.23
N LEU A 273 13.21 10.64 -13.12
CA LEU A 273 12.80 9.45 -12.38
C LEU A 273 11.99 8.50 -13.27
N TYR A 274 10.90 8.98 -13.89
CA TYR A 274 9.98 8.14 -14.64
C TYR A 274 10.50 7.73 -16.03
N SER A 275 11.53 8.42 -16.56
CA SER A 275 12.22 8.01 -17.79
C SER A 275 12.96 6.68 -17.66
N ASP A 276 13.41 6.32 -16.45
CA ASP A 276 14.14 5.07 -16.19
C ASP A 276 13.86 4.51 -14.79
N ILE A 277 12.59 4.52 -14.37
CA ILE A 277 12.18 4.14 -13.00
C ILE A 277 12.48 2.67 -12.65
N GLY A 278 12.73 1.84 -13.67
CA GLY A 278 13.18 0.45 -13.49
C GLY A 278 14.66 0.32 -13.12
N ASP A 279 15.46 1.38 -13.29
CA ASP A 279 16.88 1.40 -12.97
C ASP A 279 17.11 1.74 -11.49
N LYS A 280 17.94 0.93 -10.83
CA LYS A 280 18.26 1.08 -9.41
C LYS A 280 18.95 2.41 -9.12
N ASP A 281 19.93 2.81 -9.92
CA ASP A 281 20.68 4.04 -9.66
C ASP A 281 19.78 5.28 -9.81
N THR A 282 18.83 5.23 -10.75
CA THR A 282 17.79 6.24 -10.94
C THR A 282 16.87 6.36 -9.73
N LEU A 283 16.37 5.24 -9.18
CA LEU A 283 15.57 5.24 -7.95
C LEU A 283 16.33 5.87 -6.78
N PHE A 284 17.56 5.42 -6.51
CA PHE A 284 18.36 5.92 -5.38
C PHE A 284 18.80 7.39 -5.54
N ARG A 285 18.81 7.90 -6.77
CA ARG A 285 19.13 9.30 -7.07
C ARG A 285 17.92 10.21 -6.86
N TYR A 286 16.76 9.83 -7.37
CA TYR A 286 15.62 10.73 -7.48
C TYR A 286 14.50 10.47 -6.49
N VAL A 287 14.51 9.35 -5.76
CA VAL A 287 13.56 9.08 -4.67
C VAL A 287 14.19 9.43 -3.33
N ASP A 288 13.43 10.07 -2.45
CA ASP A 288 13.92 10.46 -1.11
C ASP A 288 14.25 9.25 -0.23
N ASP A 289 13.46 8.18 -0.32
CA ASP A 289 13.71 6.86 0.28
C ASP A 289 13.39 5.72 -0.70
N ALA A 290 14.45 5.22 -1.36
CA ALA A 290 14.36 4.16 -2.37
C ALA A 290 14.44 2.74 -1.78
N SER A 291 14.55 2.59 -0.46
CA SER A 291 14.77 1.30 0.21
C SER A 291 13.69 0.27 -0.17
N GLY A 292 14.07 -0.84 -0.81
CA GLY A 292 13.14 -1.90 -1.24
C GLY A 292 12.33 -1.61 -2.50
N LEU A 293 12.35 -0.38 -3.04
CA LEU A 293 11.68 -0.07 -4.32
C LEU A 293 12.39 -0.77 -5.49
N ASP A 294 13.70 -0.94 -5.43
CA ASP A 294 14.48 -1.61 -6.47
C ASP A 294 14.03 -3.07 -6.67
N LEU A 295 13.76 -3.79 -5.58
CA LEU A 295 13.21 -5.16 -5.65
C LEU A 295 11.79 -5.18 -6.20
N ALA A 296 10.92 -4.27 -5.75
CA ALA A 296 9.55 -4.18 -6.24
C ALA A 296 9.51 -3.84 -7.73
N MET A 297 10.36 -2.91 -8.18
CA MET A 297 10.46 -2.50 -9.58
C MET A 297 10.95 -3.62 -10.51
N VAL A 298 11.77 -4.58 -10.03
CA VAL A 298 12.12 -5.76 -10.85
C VAL A 298 10.87 -6.57 -11.23
N GLY A 299 9.95 -6.78 -10.28
CA GLY A 299 8.69 -7.48 -10.52
C GLY A 299 7.78 -6.69 -11.46
N ILE A 300 7.62 -5.39 -11.19
CA ILE A 300 6.80 -4.48 -12.00
C ILE A 300 7.32 -4.41 -13.44
N MET A 301 8.62 -4.20 -13.65
CA MET A 301 9.19 -4.07 -14.99
C MET A 301 9.14 -5.37 -15.80
N ARG A 302 9.03 -6.52 -15.12
CA ARG A 302 8.84 -7.81 -15.78
C ARG A 302 7.41 -7.96 -16.31
N GLU A 303 6.40 -7.60 -15.52
CA GLU A 303 4.99 -7.80 -15.88
C GLU A 303 4.43 -6.62 -16.68
N TYR A 304 4.69 -5.39 -16.23
CA TYR A 304 4.12 -4.13 -16.74
C TYR A 304 5.15 -3.23 -17.44
N GLY A 305 6.34 -3.75 -17.76
CA GLY A 305 7.44 -2.93 -18.27
C GLY A 305 7.15 -2.20 -19.58
N GLU A 306 6.23 -2.68 -20.42
CA GLU A 306 5.79 -1.93 -21.61
C GLU A 306 5.08 -0.64 -21.23
N ALA A 307 4.05 -0.72 -20.37
CA ALA A 307 3.29 0.43 -19.90
C ALA A 307 4.17 1.44 -19.15
N TYR A 308 5.12 0.97 -18.34
CA TYR A 308 6.07 1.84 -17.65
C TYR A 308 7.03 2.54 -18.61
N ARG A 309 7.47 1.89 -19.68
CA ARG A 309 8.35 2.52 -20.69
C ARG A 309 7.61 3.50 -21.60
N SER A 310 6.28 3.41 -21.67
CA SER A 310 5.45 4.35 -22.44
C SER A 310 4.92 5.53 -21.62
N MET A 311 5.31 5.64 -20.34
CA MET A 311 4.89 6.76 -19.51
C MET A 311 5.37 8.10 -20.07
N GLU A 312 4.49 9.09 -19.98
CA GLU A 312 4.73 10.48 -20.34
C GLU A 312 4.47 11.34 -19.08
N PRO A 313 5.42 11.36 -18.13
CA PRO A 313 5.25 12.04 -16.85
C PRO A 313 5.18 13.56 -17.02
N GLU A 314 4.14 14.17 -16.47
CA GLU A 314 3.91 15.61 -16.49
C GLU A 314 3.40 16.13 -15.14
N ILE A 315 4.00 17.22 -14.65
CA ILE A 315 3.46 17.99 -13.54
C ILE A 315 2.54 19.09 -14.09
N LEU A 316 1.25 19.01 -13.76
CA LEU A 316 0.22 19.93 -14.23
C LEU A 316 0.21 21.22 -13.38
N GLU A 317 0.23 21.07 -12.06
CA GLU A 317 0.23 22.17 -11.11
C GLU A 317 1.25 21.90 -9.98
N MET A 318 1.81 22.95 -9.37
CA MET A 318 2.78 22.81 -8.27
C MET A 318 2.73 24.01 -7.35
N VAL A 319 2.79 23.75 -6.05
CA VAL A 319 2.95 24.74 -4.97
C VAL A 319 4.13 24.34 -4.08
N PHE A 320 4.81 25.34 -3.51
CA PHE A 320 5.78 25.11 -2.44
C PHE A 320 5.12 25.34 -1.08
N PHE A 321 5.26 24.37 -0.18
CA PHE A 321 4.87 24.52 1.23
C PHE A 321 5.97 25.16 2.07
N SER A 322 7.22 24.98 1.65
CA SER A 322 8.39 25.59 2.25
C SER A 322 9.50 25.72 1.21
N PRO A 323 10.63 26.39 1.52
CA PRO A 323 11.78 26.43 0.62
C PRO A 323 12.38 25.06 0.26
N ILE A 324 12.01 24.00 0.98
CA ILE A 324 12.56 22.64 0.83
C ILE A 324 11.50 21.58 0.54
N GLU A 325 10.24 21.97 0.35
CA GLU A 325 9.14 21.04 0.11
C GLU A 325 8.14 21.56 -0.93
N ALA A 326 7.81 20.72 -1.90
CA ALA A 326 6.83 20.98 -2.94
C ALA A 326 5.74 19.91 -2.95
N SER A 327 4.52 20.32 -3.32
CA SER A 327 3.40 19.45 -3.64
C SER A 327 2.89 19.78 -5.03
N PHE A 328 2.46 18.78 -5.77
CA PHE A 328 2.07 18.95 -7.16
C PHE A 328 0.97 17.98 -7.58
N VAL A 329 0.21 18.37 -8.61
CA VAL A 329 -0.71 17.49 -9.32
C VAL A 329 0.02 17.01 -10.57
N TYR A 330 -0.02 15.71 -10.84
CA TYR A 330 0.67 15.12 -11.98
C TYR A 330 -0.16 14.05 -12.68
N THR A 331 0.23 13.73 -13.90
CA THR A 331 -0.10 12.49 -14.59
C THR A 331 1.20 11.79 -15.03
N THR A 332 1.17 10.47 -15.16
CA THR A 332 2.27 9.68 -15.70
C THR A 332 1.99 9.14 -17.09
N GLY A 333 0.75 9.23 -17.58
CA GLY A 333 0.34 8.50 -18.77
C GLY A 333 0.37 6.98 -18.59
N LEU A 334 0.50 6.48 -17.35
CA LEU A 334 0.56 5.04 -17.06
C LEU A 334 -0.78 4.38 -17.39
N ASP A 335 -0.84 3.64 -18.49
CA ASP A 335 -2.02 2.88 -18.93
C ASP A 335 -1.69 1.37 -18.99
N PRO A 336 -1.68 0.69 -17.85
CA PRO A 336 -1.31 -0.73 -17.75
C PRO A 336 -2.37 -1.66 -18.35
N PHE A 337 -3.58 -1.17 -18.58
CA PHE A 337 -4.72 -1.95 -19.06
C PHE A 337 -5.09 -1.63 -20.52
N GLY A 338 -4.48 -0.60 -21.12
CA GLY A 338 -4.77 -0.17 -22.47
C GLY A 338 -6.19 0.37 -22.63
N ASP A 339 -6.78 0.90 -21.56
CA ASP A 339 -8.16 1.37 -21.52
C ASP A 339 -8.28 2.86 -21.92
N GLY A 340 -7.16 3.57 -22.04
CA GLY A 340 -7.09 4.99 -22.36
C GLY A 340 -7.58 5.95 -21.27
N PHE A 341 -8.16 5.42 -20.19
CA PHE A 341 -8.67 6.17 -19.05
C PHE A 341 -7.65 6.21 -17.91
N THR A 342 -7.05 5.06 -17.57
CA THR A 342 -6.08 4.93 -16.47
C THR A 342 -4.87 5.84 -16.69
N GLY A 343 -4.44 6.03 -17.94
CA GLY A 343 -3.37 6.97 -18.31
C GLY A 343 -3.73 8.46 -18.13
N GLN A 344 -5.01 8.81 -18.01
CA GLN A 344 -5.47 10.19 -17.79
C GLN A 344 -5.69 10.53 -16.31
N LEU A 345 -5.58 9.55 -15.41
CA LEU A 345 -5.79 9.77 -13.99
C LEU A 345 -4.72 10.69 -13.40
N GLN A 346 -5.16 11.79 -12.82
CA GLN A 346 -4.32 12.72 -12.05
C GLN A 346 -4.03 12.16 -10.64
N SER A 347 -2.87 12.52 -10.08
CA SER A 347 -2.43 12.15 -8.73
C SER A 347 -1.81 13.35 -8.02
N PHE A 348 -1.78 13.30 -6.68
CA PHE A 348 -0.98 14.21 -5.86
C PHE A 348 0.42 13.65 -5.64
N GLY A 349 1.44 14.44 -5.96
CA GLY A 349 2.84 14.11 -5.72
C GLY A 349 3.50 15.11 -4.77
N ARG A 350 4.62 14.69 -4.17
CA ARG A 350 5.45 15.55 -3.31
C ARG A 350 6.92 15.39 -3.65
N ALA A 351 7.67 16.46 -3.43
CA ALA A 351 9.12 16.48 -3.55
C ALA A 351 9.77 17.20 -2.36
N ARG A 352 10.99 16.78 -2.02
CA ARG A 352 11.81 17.35 -0.96
C ARG A 352 13.18 17.74 -1.47
N LEU A 353 13.72 18.85 -0.98
CA LEU A 353 15.10 19.25 -1.26
C LEU A 353 16.03 18.58 -0.25
N ILE A 354 16.83 17.61 -0.69
CA ILE A 354 17.74 16.82 0.12
C ILE A 354 19.15 16.98 -0.44
N ASP A 355 20.09 17.43 0.39
CA ASP A 355 21.48 17.70 0.01
C ASP A 355 21.62 18.61 -1.23
N GLY A 356 20.68 19.54 -1.39
CA GLY A 356 20.64 20.48 -2.50
C GLY A 356 20.06 19.90 -3.80
N GLU A 357 19.52 18.69 -3.80
CA GLU A 357 18.83 18.07 -4.94
C GLU A 357 17.35 17.81 -4.62
N TRP A 358 16.46 18.09 -5.57
CA TRP A 358 15.05 17.73 -5.41
C TRP A 358 14.87 16.24 -5.66
N ARG A 359 14.21 15.58 -4.71
CA ARG A 359 13.85 14.17 -4.78
C ARG A 359 12.35 14.02 -4.62
N ILE A 360 11.78 13.11 -5.40
CA ILE A 360 10.38 12.74 -5.36
C ILE A 360 10.16 11.84 -4.15
N THR A 361 9.06 12.05 -3.43
CA THR A 361 8.80 11.26 -2.22
C THR A 361 8.48 9.80 -2.56
N ARG A 362 8.92 8.87 -1.71
CA ARG A 362 8.56 7.45 -1.78
C ARG A 362 7.05 7.27 -1.95
N SER A 363 6.23 8.01 -1.21
CA SER A 363 4.77 7.96 -1.31
C SER A 363 4.22 8.24 -2.71
N THR A 364 4.86 9.13 -3.48
CA THR A 364 4.47 9.42 -4.86
C THR A 364 4.73 8.22 -5.77
N VAL A 365 5.90 7.58 -5.63
CA VAL A 365 6.22 6.36 -6.41
C VAL A 365 5.30 5.21 -6.01
N CYS A 366 5.10 5.01 -4.70
CA CYS A 366 4.21 3.99 -4.16
C CYS A 366 2.78 4.10 -4.69
N GLN A 367 2.25 5.33 -4.79
CA GLN A 367 0.92 5.56 -5.32
C GLN A 367 0.78 5.06 -6.77
N ASP A 368 1.79 5.24 -7.62
CA ASP A 368 1.75 4.74 -9.00
C ASP A 368 1.93 3.22 -9.08
N MET A 369 2.64 2.61 -8.13
CA MET A 369 2.70 1.15 -8.00
C MET A 369 1.35 0.59 -7.56
N GLU A 370 0.66 1.25 -6.63
CA GLU A 370 -0.66 0.82 -6.16
C GLU A 370 -1.73 0.89 -7.26
N ARG A 371 -1.59 1.80 -8.24
CA ARG A 371 -2.48 1.86 -9.43
C ARG A 371 -2.47 0.57 -10.25
N ILE A 372 -1.37 -0.18 -10.24
CA ILE A 372 -1.27 -1.50 -10.90
C ILE A 372 -1.49 -2.66 -9.91
N GLY A 373 -2.02 -2.37 -8.73
CA GLY A 373 -2.28 -3.38 -7.69
C GLY A 373 -1.03 -3.84 -6.94
N VAL A 374 0.11 -3.17 -7.10
CA VAL A 374 1.34 -3.51 -6.37
C VAL A 374 1.44 -2.65 -5.13
N GLN A 375 1.29 -3.26 -3.95
CA GLN A 375 1.45 -2.51 -2.71
C GLN A 375 2.90 -2.12 -2.49
N CYS A 376 3.08 -0.88 -2.07
CA CYS A 376 4.35 -0.38 -1.61
C CYS A 376 4.45 -0.67 -0.11
N THR A 377 5.19 -1.70 0.27
CA THR A 377 5.50 -1.91 1.69
C THR A 377 6.41 -0.77 2.14
N ILE A 378 5.98 -0.04 3.17
CA ILE A 378 6.74 1.04 3.80
C ILE A 378 7.79 0.45 4.72
#